data_AF-A0A920YKV8-F1
#
_entry.id   AF-A0A920YKV8-F1
#
_cell.length_a   1.000
_cell.length_b   1.000
_cell.length_c   1.000
_cell.angle_alpha   90.00
_cell.angle_beta   90.00
_cell.angle_gamma   90.00
#
_symmetry.space_group_name_H-M   'P 1'
#
loop_
_entity.id
_entity.type
_entity.pdbx_description
1 polymer ?
#
loop_
_entity_poly.entity_id
_entity_poly.type
_entity_poly.pdbx_seq_one_letter_code
_entity_poly.pdbx_strand_id
1 'polypeptide(L)'
;MDLAQAAIGPGMAVFSRYSQVLEADGTPMPVRTALQIINQELDAFFAVQEGDLDADTRFCLAWYEQYGLQEAPYGEADVLARAKNTTVDRLVEQGVLQAAKGKVSLLPRAELDPAWKPTLHHGLSVWLCTQHLVRRLQTGGEEKTARLSLDLGTARSEACKALAYRLYTTAERHGWTEEALAYNTLVVSWPAIQEKAAAIAAAPTVQLGLLTEEGE
;
A
#
# COMPACT_ATOMS: atom_id res chain seq x y z
N MET A 1 7.63 14.07 -23.87
CA MET A 1 6.45 13.64 -24.67
C MET A 1 6.00 12.34 -24.04
N ASP A 2 4.92 12.44 -23.28
CA ASP A 2 4.58 11.55 -22.17
C ASP A 2 3.75 10.34 -22.62
N LEU A 3 4.13 9.14 -22.16
CA LEU A 3 3.41 7.88 -22.41
C LEU A 3 1.97 7.95 -21.86
N ALA A 4 1.73 8.79 -20.84
CA ALA A 4 0.40 9.07 -20.31
C ALA A 4 -0.51 9.82 -21.31
N GLN A 5 0.04 10.66 -22.19
CA GLN A 5 -0.73 11.31 -23.27
C GLN A 5 -1.02 10.35 -24.44
N ALA A 6 -0.18 9.32 -24.64
CA ALA A 6 -0.39 8.29 -25.67
C ALA A 6 -1.50 7.29 -25.32
N ALA A 7 -1.78 7.07 -24.02
CA ALA A 7 -2.77 6.10 -23.54
C ALA A 7 -4.18 6.67 -23.30
N ILE A 8 -4.35 8.00 -23.25
CA ILE A 8 -5.66 8.65 -23.07
C ILE A 8 -6.53 8.54 -24.33
N GLY A 9 -5.92 8.55 -25.52
CA GLY A 9 -6.63 8.41 -26.81
C GLY A 9 -7.41 7.09 -26.97
N PRO A 10 -6.81 5.92 -26.68
CA PRO A 10 -7.50 4.63 -26.79
C PRO A 10 -8.50 4.35 -25.66
N GLY A 11 -8.20 4.76 -24.42
CA GLY A 11 -9.04 4.48 -23.24
C GLY A 11 -10.37 5.25 -23.24
N MET A 12 -10.35 6.53 -23.61
CA MET A 12 -11.59 7.31 -23.77
C MET A 12 -12.44 6.87 -24.96
N ALA A 13 -11.84 6.30 -26.01
CA ALA A 13 -12.55 5.84 -27.20
C ALA A 13 -13.41 4.58 -26.94
N VAL A 14 -13.09 3.77 -25.93
CA VAL A 14 -13.88 2.58 -25.56
C VAL A 14 -15.06 2.95 -24.67
N PHE A 15 -14.88 3.84 -23.70
CA PHE A 15 -15.94 4.27 -22.77
C PHE A 15 -16.93 5.28 -23.38
N SER A 16 -16.57 5.99 -24.44
CA SER A 16 -17.47 6.93 -25.15
C SER A 16 -18.17 6.32 -26.37
N ARG A 17 -17.83 5.10 -26.80
CA ARG A 17 -18.39 4.47 -28.00
C ARG A 17 -19.65 3.62 -27.77
N TYR A 18 -19.92 3.18 -26.55
CA TYR A 18 -20.98 2.21 -26.28
C TYR A 18 -21.94 2.75 -25.23
N SER A 19 -23.25 2.76 -25.56
CA SER A 19 -24.32 3.24 -24.67
C SER A 19 -24.56 2.33 -23.46
N GLN A 20 -24.01 1.11 -23.47
CA GLN A 20 -24.16 0.12 -22.41
C GLN A 20 -23.05 -0.95 -22.52
N VAL A 21 -22.54 -1.42 -21.38
CA VAL A 21 -21.68 -2.61 -21.29
C VAL A 21 -22.59 -3.79 -20.97
N LEU A 22 -22.50 -4.87 -21.75
CA LEU A 22 -23.37 -6.04 -21.62
C LEU A 22 -22.59 -7.24 -21.04
N GLU A 23 -23.25 -8.08 -20.26
CA GLU A 23 -22.75 -9.39 -19.87
C GLU A 23 -22.81 -10.39 -21.04
N ALA A 24 -22.21 -11.57 -20.88
CA ALA A 24 -22.15 -12.59 -21.93
C ALA A 24 -23.54 -13.11 -22.36
N ASP A 25 -24.57 -12.91 -21.53
CA ASP A 25 -25.96 -13.24 -21.81
C ASP A 25 -26.75 -12.11 -22.49
N GLY A 26 -26.09 -10.97 -22.78
CA GLY A 26 -26.68 -9.80 -23.42
C GLY A 26 -27.43 -8.85 -22.47
N THR A 27 -27.43 -9.11 -21.17
CA THR A 27 -28.04 -8.20 -20.18
C THR A 27 -27.10 -7.04 -19.82
N PRO A 28 -27.63 -5.89 -19.35
CA PRO A 28 -26.80 -4.79 -18.87
C PRO A 28 -25.91 -5.21 -17.69
N MET A 29 -24.60 -5.09 -17.85
CA MET A 29 -23.66 -5.36 -16.76
C MET A 29 -23.87 -4.33 -15.64
N PRO A 30 -24.28 -4.74 -14.43
CA PRO A 30 -24.37 -3.83 -13.31
C PRO A 30 -22.95 -3.45 -12.88
N VAL A 31 -22.81 -2.24 -12.34
CA VAL A 31 -21.53 -1.71 -11.82
C VAL A 31 -20.84 -2.68 -10.87
N ARG A 32 -21.63 -3.45 -10.08
CA ARG A 32 -21.12 -4.49 -9.18
C ARG A 32 -20.40 -5.62 -9.91
N THR A 33 -20.95 -6.13 -11.02
CA THR A 33 -20.32 -7.19 -11.83
C THR A 33 -19.04 -6.66 -12.48
N ALA A 34 -19.08 -5.43 -13.01
CA ALA A 34 -17.90 -4.79 -13.58
C ALA A 34 -16.76 -4.67 -12.56
N LEU A 35 -17.06 -4.21 -11.34
CA LEU A 35 -16.09 -4.15 -10.25
C LEU A 35 -15.58 -5.54 -9.84
N GLN A 36 -16.42 -6.57 -9.84
CA GLN A 36 -16.00 -7.95 -9.56
C GLN A 36 -15.02 -8.49 -10.60
N ILE A 37 -15.28 -8.27 -11.89
CA ILE A 37 -14.37 -8.68 -12.97
C ILE A 37 -13.05 -7.91 -12.88
N ILE A 38 -13.10 -6.60 -12.64
CA ILE A 38 -11.91 -5.77 -12.42
C ILE A 38 -11.11 -6.31 -11.23
N ASN A 39 -11.76 -6.60 -10.10
CA ASN A 39 -11.11 -7.15 -8.93
C ASN A 39 -10.48 -8.53 -9.21
N GLN A 40 -11.14 -9.41 -9.98
CA GLN A 40 -10.61 -10.72 -10.35
C GLN A 40 -9.35 -10.65 -11.22
N GLU A 41 -9.35 -9.79 -12.24
CA GLU A 41 -8.17 -9.57 -13.09
C GLU A 41 -7.02 -8.94 -12.30
N LEU A 42 -7.33 -8.05 -11.37
CA LEU A 42 -6.35 -7.46 -10.46
C LEU A 42 -5.80 -8.49 -9.46
N ASP A 43 -6.64 -9.35 -8.90
CA ASP A 43 -6.20 -10.47 -8.04
C ASP A 43 -5.23 -11.40 -8.79
N ALA A 44 -5.55 -11.72 -10.06
CA ALA A 44 -4.68 -12.53 -10.91
C ALA A 44 -3.35 -11.81 -11.21
N PHE A 45 -3.38 -10.51 -11.47
CA PHE A 45 -2.19 -9.68 -11.63
C PHE A 45 -1.32 -9.64 -10.36
N PHE A 46 -1.92 -9.50 -9.17
CA PHE A 46 -1.19 -9.48 -7.90
C PHE A 46 -0.65 -10.85 -7.49
N ALA A 47 -1.33 -11.95 -7.83
CA ALA A 47 -0.84 -13.30 -7.58
C ALA A 47 0.48 -13.58 -8.33
N VAL A 48 0.65 -13.02 -9.55
CA VAL A 48 1.91 -13.09 -10.31
C VAL A 48 3.02 -12.29 -9.65
N GLN A 49 2.70 -11.15 -9.01
CA GLN A 49 3.67 -10.30 -8.30
C GLN A 49 4.00 -10.77 -6.89
N GLU A 50 3.24 -11.69 -6.30
CA GLU A 50 3.47 -12.16 -4.94
C GLU A 50 4.82 -12.88 -4.79
N GLY A 51 5.37 -13.43 -5.88
CA GLY A 51 6.73 -13.97 -5.94
C GLY A 51 7.84 -12.93 -5.78
N ASP A 52 7.56 -11.67 -6.12
CA ASP A 52 8.50 -10.53 -6.02
C ASP A 52 8.39 -9.78 -4.68
N LEU A 53 7.40 -10.11 -3.85
CA LEU A 53 7.24 -9.52 -2.53
C LEU A 53 8.25 -10.11 -1.53
N ASP A 54 8.72 -9.27 -0.62
CA ASP A 54 9.58 -9.69 0.47
C ASP A 54 8.86 -10.71 1.39
N ALA A 55 9.65 -11.59 2.03
CA ALA A 55 9.14 -12.64 2.90
C ALA A 55 8.24 -12.11 4.03
N ASP A 56 8.59 -10.94 4.57
CA ASP A 56 7.89 -10.32 5.68
C ASP A 56 6.49 -9.85 5.23
N THR A 57 6.38 -9.23 4.05
CA THR A 57 5.09 -8.85 3.44
C THR A 57 4.20 -10.06 3.12
N ARG A 58 4.78 -11.15 2.59
CA ARG A 58 4.01 -12.39 2.30
C ARG A 58 3.45 -13.04 3.55
N PHE A 59 4.19 -13.00 4.65
CA PHE A 59 3.67 -13.42 5.95
C PHE A 59 2.48 -12.55 6.37
N CYS A 60 2.63 -11.23 6.33
CA CYS A 60 1.59 -10.31 6.79
C CYS A 60 0.30 -10.44 5.98
N LEU A 61 0.41 -10.64 4.66
CA LEU A 61 -0.73 -10.89 3.79
C LEU A 61 -1.50 -12.16 4.20
N ALA A 62 -0.79 -13.27 4.38
CA ALA A 62 -1.41 -14.53 4.77
C ALA A 62 -2.03 -14.44 6.17
N TRP A 63 -1.35 -13.77 7.11
CA TRP A 63 -1.89 -13.53 8.44
C TRP A 63 -3.15 -12.67 8.39
N TYR A 64 -3.09 -11.56 7.64
CA TYR A 64 -4.19 -10.62 7.51
C TYR A 64 -5.41 -11.27 6.85
N GLU A 65 -5.22 -12.12 5.84
CA GLU A 65 -6.33 -12.86 5.21
C GLU A 65 -7.03 -13.81 6.19
N GLN A 66 -6.27 -14.47 7.08
CA GLN A 66 -6.82 -15.47 7.98
C GLN A 66 -7.37 -14.89 9.30
N TYR A 67 -6.69 -13.89 9.88
CA TYR A 67 -7.00 -13.36 11.21
C TYR A 67 -7.22 -11.84 11.23
N GLY A 68 -7.00 -11.14 10.10
CA GLY A 68 -7.02 -9.69 10.07
C GLY A 68 -5.99 -9.09 11.02
N LEU A 69 -6.42 -8.12 11.83
CA LEU A 69 -5.61 -7.52 12.90
C LEU A 69 -5.81 -8.19 14.26
N GLN A 70 -6.51 -9.32 14.33
CA GLN A 70 -6.80 -10.00 15.60
C GLN A 70 -5.60 -10.80 16.11
N GLU A 71 -5.62 -11.07 17.42
CA GLU A 71 -4.65 -11.96 18.05
C GLU A 71 -4.92 -13.42 17.69
N ALA A 72 -3.87 -14.17 17.35
CA ALA A 72 -3.91 -15.62 17.20
C ALA A 72 -2.74 -16.28 17.96
N PRO A 73 -2.76 -17.61 18.17
CA PRO A 73 -1.71 -18.31 18.91
C PRO A 73 -0.32 -18.20 18.25
N TYR A 74 0.74 -18.05 19.06
CA TYR A 74 2.13 -17.98 18.57
C TYR A 74 2.51 -19.20 17.72
N GLY A 75 2.01 -20.39 18.05
CA GLY A 75 2.28 -21.61 17.28
C GLY A 75 1.81 -21.52 15.82
N GLU A 76 0.66 -20.89 15.57
CA GLU A 76 0.15 -20.68 14.20
C GLU A 76 1.00 -19.63 13.47
N ALA A 77 1.43 -18.58 14.18
CA ALA A 77 2.35 -17.58 13.65
C ALA A 77 3.72 -18.18 13.27
N ASP A 78 4.31 -19.03 14.11
CA ASP A 78 5.61 -19.67 13.84
C ASP A 78 5.55 -20.61 12.63
N VAL A 79 4.48 -21.41 12.52
CA VAL A 79 4.26 -22.27 11.33
C VAL A 79 4.14 -21.44 10.06
N LEU A 80 3.34 -20.37 10.11
CA LEU A 80 3.16 -19.48 8.96
C LEU A 80 4.46 -18.75 8.59
N ALA A 81 5.23 -18.27 9.57
CA ALA A 81 6.50 -17.58 9.37
C ALA A 81 7.51 -18.48 8.66
N ARG A 82 7.66 -19.73 9.12
CA ARG A 82 8.54 -20.72 8.47
C ARG A 82 8.11 -21.02 7.05
N ALA A 83 6.81 -21.18 6.80
CA ALA A 83 6.27 -21.42 5.46
C ALA A 83 6.55 -20.26 4.48
N LYS A 84 6.75 -19.03 4.99
CA LYS A 84 7.06 -17.84 4.19
C LYS A 84 8.54 -17.44 4.22
N ASN A 85 9.42 -18.28 4.77
CA ASN A 85 10.85 -18.02 4.92
C ASN A 85 11.15 -16.76 5.76
N THR A 86 10.41 -16.54 6.85
CA THR A 86 10.66 -15.51 7.86
C THR A 86 10.52 -16.08 9.28
N THR A 87 10.61 -15.24 10.31
CA THR A 87 10.51 -15.61 11.73
C THR A 87 9.67 -14.58 12.49
N VAL A 88 8.90 -15.02 13.48
CA VAL A 88 8.10 -14.13 14.32
C VAL A 88 8.98 -13.08 15.02
N ASP A 89 10.13 -13.48 15.55
CA ASP A 89 11.04 -12.58 16.29
C ASP A 89 11.53 -11.41 15.41
N ARG A 90 11.97 -11.70 14.18
CA ARG A 90 12.32 -10.68 13.17
C ARG A 90 11.18 -9.71 12.91
N LEU A 91 9.95 -10.21 12.78
CA LEU A 91 8.78 -9.36 12.52
C LEU A 91 8.41 -8.51 13.74
N VAL A 92 8.65 -9.00 14.95
CA VAL A 92 8.50 -8.22 16.19
C VAL A 92 9.57 -7.14 16.29
N GLU A 93 10.84 -7.47 16.01
CA GLU A 93 11.95 -6.50 15.99
C GLU A 93 11.74 -5.37 14.96
N GLN A 94 11.16 -5.70 13.81
CA GLN A 94 10.81 -4.73 12.78
C GLN A 94 9.57 -3.87 13.13
N GLY A 95 8.87 -4.18 14.23
CA GLY A 95 7.63 -3.49 14.61
C GLY A 95 6.44 -3.83 13.71
N VAL A 96 6.45 -5.00 13.08
CA VAL A 96 5.34 -5.50 12.24
C VAL A 96 4.36 -6.33 13.06
N LEU A 97 4.88 -7.09 14.03
CA LEU A 97 4.08 -7.92 14.94
C LEU A 97 4.24 -7.49 16.39
N GLN A 98 3.20 -7.78 17.16
CA GLN A 98 3.25 -7.79 18.62
C GLN A 98 3.11 -9.23 19.09
N ALA A 99 4.03 -9.69 19.94
CA ALA A 99 3.93 -10.98 20.60
C ALA A 99 3.83 -10.79 22.12
N ALA A 100 2.72 -11.22 22.71
CA ALA A 100 2.48 -11.12 24.15
C ALA A 100 1.69 -12.33 24.66
N LYS A 101 2.09 -12.86 25.83
CA LYS A 101 1.36 -13.94 26.54
C LYS A 101 1.03 -15.18 25.67
N GLY A 102 1.93 -15.56 24.76
CA GLY A 102 1.73 -16.72 23.87
C GLY A 102 0.81 -16.46 22.68
N LYS A 103 0.40 -15.21 22.46
CA LYS A 103 -0.36 -14.76 21.31
C LYS A 103 0.45 -13.78 20.48
N VAL A 104 0.07 -13.67 19.21
CA VAL A 104 0.68 -12.80 18.21
C VAL A 104 -0.43 -12.06 17.47
N SER A 105 -0.20 -10.81 17.10
CA SER A 105 -1.07 -10.02 16.23
C SER A 105 -0.23 -9.09 15.34
N LEU A 106 -0.81 -8.65 14.22
CA LEU A 106 -0.27 -7.53 13.46
C LEU A 106 -0.35 -6.24 14.29
N LEU A 107 0.72 -5.45 14.29
CA LEU A 107 0.76 -4.21 15.05
C LEU A 107 -0.29 -3.23 14.49
N PRO A 108 -1.23 -2.72 15.31
CA PRO A 108 -2.24 -1.78 14.83
C PRO A 108 -1.62 -0.49 14.29
N ARG A 109 -2.23 0.09 13.26
CA ARG A 109 -1.73 1.35 12.65
C ARG A 109 -1.54 2.49 13.64
N ALA A 110 -2.36 2.55 14.70
CA ALA A 110 -2.26 3.57 15.73
C ALA A 110 -0.93 3.49 16.51
N GLU A 111 -0.39 2.28 16.70
CA GLU A 111 0.78 1.97 17.53
C GLU A 111 2.11 2.04 16.78
N LEU A 112 2.08 2.20 15.45
CA LEU A 112 3.29 2.41 14.66
C LEU A 112 4.08 3.64 15.15
N ASP A 113 5.37 3.70 14.88
CA ASP A 113 6.18 4.88 15.23
C ASP A 113 5.86 6.06 14.28
N PRO A 114 5.38 7.23 14.78
CA PRO A 114 5.09 8.39 13.93
C PRO A 114 6.36 9.00 13.30
N ALA A 115 7.51 8.81 13.93
CA ALA A 115 8.81 9.29 13.46
C ALA A 115 9.54 8.27 12.57
N TRP A 116 8.91 7.12 12.26
CA TRP A 116 9.49 6.10 11.41
C TRP A 116 9.94 6.67 10.06
N LYS A 117 11.15 6.28 9.64
CA LYS A 117 11.73 6.61 8.34
C LYS A 117 12.21 5.33 7.64
N PRO A 118 12.02 5.23 6.32
CA PRO A 118 12.59 4.12 5.57
C PRO A 118 14.12 4.24 5.61
N THR A 119 14.76 3.34 6.34
CA THR A 119 16.22 3.21 6.38
C THR A 119 16.59 1.81 5.96
N LEU A 120 17.76 1.64 5.32
CA LEU A 120 18.26 0.31 4.91
C LEU A 120 18.33 -0.70 6.07
N HIS A 121 18.44 -0.22 7.32
CA HIS A 121 18.56 -1.05 8.52
C HIS A 121 17.23 -1.40 9.19
N HIS A 122 16.14 -0.67 8.94
CA HIS A 122 14.81 -1.01 9.46
C HIS A 122 14.02 -1.65 8.34
N GLY A 123 13.64 -2.91 8.54
CA GLY A 123 12.96 -3.77 7.56
C GLY A 123 12.06 -3.00 6.61
N LEU A 124 12.53 -2.84 5.37
CA LEU A 124 11.80 -2.17 4.30
C LEU A 124 10.77 -3.16 3.72
N SER A 125 9.95 -3.80 4.55
CA SER A 125 8.87 -4.63 4.03
C SER A 125 7.84 -3.71 3.37
N VAL A 126 7.31 -4.14 2.22
CA VAL A 126 6.25 -3.39 1.54
C VAL A 126 5.04 -3.22 2.46
N TRP A 127 4.75 -4.23 3.29
CA TRP A 127 3.73 -4.15 4.35
C TRP A 127 3.91 -2.93 5.26
N LEU A 128 5.06 -2.80 5.93
CA LEU A 128 5.30 -1.73 6.89
C LEU A 128 5.22 -0.36 6.21
N CYS A 129 5.79 -0.26 5.00
CA CYS A 129 5.73 0.95 4.17
C CYS A 129 4.28 1.36 3.87
N THR A 130 3.43 0.42 3.45
CA THR A 130 2.00 0.67 3.19
C THR A 130 1.28 1.13 4.44
N GLN A 131 1.50 0.50 5.59
CA GLN A 131 0.85 0.90 6.84
C GLN A 131 1.25 2.33 7.26
N HIS A 132 2.52 2.71 7.10
CA HIS A 132 2.97 4.09 7.35
C HIS A 132 2.39 5.10 6.36
N LEU A 133 2.22 4.74 5.08
CA LEU A 133 1.56 5.60 4.09
C LEU A 133 0.10 5.87 4.48
N VAL A 134 -0.67 4.83 4.81
CA VAL A 134 -2.07 4.97 5.26
C VAL A 134 -2.15 5.86 6.50
N ARG A 135 -1.29 5.62 7.50
CA ARG A 135 -1.29 6.41 8.73
C ARG A 135 -0.92 7.88 8.50
N ARG A 136 0.08 8.15 7.66
CA ARG A 136 0.48 9.53 7.33
C ARG A 136 -0.63 10.26 6.59
N LEU A 137 -1.39 9.55 5.75
CA LEU A 137 -2.55 10.13 5.08
C LEU A 137 -3.64 10.51 6.08
N GLN A 138 -3.94 9.63 7.05
CA GLN A 138 -4.93 9.90 8.09
C GLN A 138 -4.54 11.05 9.04
N THR A 139 -3.24 11.22 9.33
CA THR A 139 -2.76 12.19 10.35
C THR A 139 -2.23 13.51 9.78
N GLY A 140 -1.83 13.53 8.52
CA GLY A 140 -1.18 14.69 7.91
C GLY A 140 -1.45 14.88 6.43
N GLY A 141 -2.46 14.16 5.89
CA GLY A 141 -2.93 14.34 4.53
C GLY A 141 -1.94 13.93 3.46
N GLU A 142 -2.23 14.36 2.24
CA GLU A 142 -1.51 13.98 1.03
C GLU A 142 -0.06 14.49 1.02
N GLU A 143 0.24 15.63 1.65
CA GLU A 143 1.59 16.21 1.63
C GLU A 143 2.59 15.37 2.43
N LYS A 144 2.26 14.96 3.67
CA LYS A 144 3.15 14.09 4.47
C LYS A 144 3.31 12.71 3.84
N THR A 145 2.27 12.25 3.16
CA THR A 145 2.26 10.96 2.44
C THR A 145 3.12 11.04 1.19
N ALA A 146 3.07 12.15 0.45
CA ALA A 146 3.92 12.41 -0.72
C ALA A 146 5.41 12.43 -0.36
N ARG A 147 5.78 13.08 0.75
CA ARG A 147 7.16 13.05 1.26
C ARG A 147 7.63 11.62 1.57
N LEU A 148 6.79 10.81 2.20
CA LEU A 148 7.14 9.40 2.45
C LEU A 148 7.30 8.63 1.13
N SER A 149 6.41 8.83 0.17
CA SER A 149 6.45 8.17 -1.13
C SER A 149 7.76 8.46 -1.87
N LEU A 150 8.28 9.69 -1.76
CA LEU A 150 9.61 10.05 -2.28
C LEU A 150 10.73 9.31 -1.55
N ASP A 151 10.71 9.28 -0.22
CA ASP A 151 11.73 8.61 0.59
C ASP A 151 11.78 7.09 0.30
N LEU A 152 10.65 6.48 -0.06
CA LEU A 152 10.56 5.06 -0.43
C LEU A 152 11.09 4.77 -1.85
N GLY A 153 11.06 5.76 -2.73
CA GLY A 153 11.36 5.62 -4.16
C GLY A 153 10.22 5.00 -4.97
N THR A 154 10.25 5.20 -6.29
CA THR A 154 9.15 4.87 -7.21
C THR A 154 8.75 3.40 -7.21
N ALA A 155 9.72 2.48 -7.26
CA ALA A 155 9.40 1.05 -7.31
C ALA A 155 8.64 0.57 -6.06
N ARG A 156 9.06 1.06 -4.89
CA ARG A 156 8.47 0.66 -3.61
C ARG A 156 7.14 1.35 -3.36
N SER A 157 6.99 2.62 -3.74
CA SER A 157 5.71 3.33 -3.60
C SER A 157 4.64 2.69 -4.48
N GLU A 158 4.95 2.29 -5.71
CA GLU A 158 4.02 1.54 -6.56
C GLU A 158 3.68 0.17 -5.96
N ALA A 159 4.66 -0.56 -5.40
CA ALA A 159 4.40 -1.80 -4.68
C ALA A 159 3.49 -1.58 -3.45
N CYS A 160 3.63 -0.46 -2.75
CA CYS A 160 2.77 -0.13 -1.60
C CYS A 160 1.32 0.15 -2.04
N LYS A 161 1.13 0.83 -3.17
CA LYS A 161 -0.19 1.08 -3.77
C LYS A 161 -0.86 -0.22 -4.21
N ALA A 162 -0.11 -1.08 -4.90
CA ALA A 162 -0.56 -2.42 -5.27
C ALA A 162 -1.02 -3.20 -4.03
N LEU A 163 -0.19 -3.20 -2.98
CA LEU A 163 -0.53 -3.85 -1.71
C LEU A 163 -1.78 -3.25 -1.06
N ALA A 164 -1.92 -1.93 -1.03
CA ALA A 164 -3.09 -1.26 -0.46
C ALA A 164 -4.39 -1.67 -1.17
N TYR A 165 -4.35 -1.80 -2.50
CA TYR A 165 -5.51 -2.27 -3.26
C TYR A 165 -5.90 -3.70 -2.87
N ARG A 166 -4.93 -4.60 -2.75
CA ARG A 166 -5.20 -5.97 -2.31
C ARG A 166 -5.79 -6.01 -0.90
N LEU A 167 -5.22 -5.25 0.03
CA LEU A 167 -5.73 -5.17 1.40
C LEU A 167 -7.16 -4.62 1.46
N TYR A 168 -7.49 -3.65 0.61
CA TYR A 168 -8.87 -3.18 0.44
C TYR A 168 -9.80 -4.31 -0.01
N THR A 169 -9.43 -5.07 -1.05
CA THR A 169 -10.27 -6.18 -1.53
C THR A 169 -10.46 -7.28 -0.49
N THR A 170 -9.40 -7.64 0.26
CA THR A 170 -9.51 -8.60 1.36
C THR A 170 -10.42 -8.06 2.46
N ALA A 171 -10.25 -6.80 2.86
CA ALA A 171 -11.09 -6.17 3.87
C ALA A 171 -12.58 -6.16 3.47
N GLU A 172 -12.89 -5.85 2.21
CA GLU A 172 -14.27 -5.89 1.68
C GLU A 172 -14.86 -7.30 1.73
N ARG A 173 -14.10 -8.33 1.33
CA ARG A 173 -14.57 -9.73 1.38
C ARG A 173 -14.90 -10.19 2.79
N HIS A 174 -14.11 -9.76 3.78
CA HIS A 174 -14.30 -10.10 5.19
C HIS A 174 -15.24 -9.15 5.93
N GLY A 175 -15.68 -8.04 5.32
CA GLY A 175 -16.54 -7.04 5.95
C GLY A 175 -15.82 -6.14 6.97
N TRP A 176 -14.50 -5.96 6.85
CA TRP A 176 -13.70 -5.07 7.70
C TRP A 176 -13.78 -3.63 7.22
N THR A 177 -14.92 -2.98 7.47
CA THR A 177 -15.26 -1.64 6.92
C THR A 177 -14.22 -0.56 7.22
N GLU A 178 -13.68 -0.50 8.45
CA GLU A 178 -12.70 0.52 8.83
C GLU A 178 -11.38 0.36 8.06
N GLU A 179 -10.93 -0.88 7.91
CA GLU A 179 -9.73 -1.22 7.14
C GLU A 179 -9.94 -0.91 5.66
N ALA A 180 -11.07 -1.34 5.09
CA ALA A 180 -11.42 -1.10 3.70
C ALA A 180 -11.43 0.40 3.39
N LEU A 181 -12.05 1.21 4.27
CA LEU A 181 -12.07 2.66 4.12
C LEU A 181 -10.66 3.26 4.12
N ALA A 182 -9.79 2.82 5.04
CA ALA A 182 -8.44 3.34 5.16
C ALA A 182 -7.60 3.06 3.91
N TYR A 183 -7.63 1.82 3.40
CA TYR A 183 -6.90 1.45 2.18
C TYR A 183 -7.49 2.11 0.93
N ASN A 184 -8.81 2.15 0.80
CA ASN A 184 -9.47 2.83 -0.33
C ASN A 184 -9.10 4.31 -0.39
N THR A 185 -9.07 5.00 0.76
CA THR A 185 -8.68 6.41 0.83
C THR A 185 -7.26 6.63 0.29
N LEU A 186 -6.32 5.73 0.59
CA LEU A 186 -4.96 5.80 0.06
C LEU A 186 -4.92 5.62 -1.46
N VAL A 187 -5.67 4.65 -2.00
CA VAL A 187 -5.74 4.40 -3.45
C VAL A 187 -6.36 5.58 -4.18
N VAL A 188 -7.47 6.13 -3.68
CA VAL A 188 -8.16 7.28 -4.27
C VAL A 188 -7.29 8.54 -4.25
N SER A 189 -6.56 8.78 -3.15
CA SER A 189 -5.69 9.95 -3.00
C SER A 189 -4.35 9.80 -3.73
N TRP A 190 -4.04 8.62 -4.29
CA TRP A 190 -2.74 8.32 -4.88
C TRP A 190 -2.31 9.27 -6.00
N PRO A 191 -3.17 9.64 -6.97
CA PRO A 191 -2.77 10.58 -8.03
C PRO A 191 -2.36 11.95 -7.47
N ALA A 192 -3.10 12.47 -6.50
CA ALA A 192 -2.77 13.74 -5.84
C ALA A 192 -1.48 13.64 -5.01
N ILE A 193 -1.25 12.50 -4.35
CA ILE A 193 0.01 12.20 -3.65
C ILE A 193 1.18 12.19 -4.64
N GLN A 194 1.03 11.59 -5.82
CA GLN A 194 2.07 11.55 -6.85
C GLN A 194 2.36 12.93 -7.43
N GLU A 195 1.34 13.73 -7.71
CA GLU A 195 1.50 15.11 -8.19
C GLU A 195 2.25 15.95 -7.16
N LYS A 196 1.87 15.87 -5.88
CA LYS A 196 2.57 16.55 -4.78
C LYS A 196 4.01 16.05 -4.62
N ALA A 197 4.23 14.74 -4.74
CA ALA A 197 5.57 14.16 -4.68
C ALA A 197 6.45 14.70 -5.82
N ALA A 198 5.94 14.75 -7.04
CA ALA A 198 6.65 15.33 -8.18
C ALA A 198 6.95 16.82 -7.98
N ALA A 199 5.98 17.59 -7.47
CA ALA A 199 6.17 19.01 -7.16
C ALA A 199 7.24 19.24 -6.07
N ILE A 200 7.27 18.41 -5.03
CA ILE A 200 8.28 18.47 -3.96
C ILE A 200 9.67 18.11 -4.51
N ALA A 201 9.77 17.09 -5.36
CA ALA A 201 11.04 16.69 -5.98
C ALA A 201 11.57 17.73 -6.98
N ALA A 202 10.67 18.45 -7.65
CA ALA A 202 11.02 19.52 -8.59
C ALA A 202 11.34 20.86 -7.92
N ALA A 203 10.98 21.04 -6.64
CA ALA A 203 11.33 22.25 -5.90
C ALA A 203 12.85 22.27 -5.65
N PRO A 204 13.58 23.29 -6.12
CA PRO A 204 15.01 23.40 -5.85
C PRO A 204 15.20 23.47 -4.34
N THR A 205 16.06 22.59 -3.81
CA THR A 205 16.55 22.70 -2.43
C THR A 205 17.29 24.03 -2.35
N VAL A 206 16.61 25.09 -1.88
CA VAL A 206 17.29 26.35 -1.55
C VAL A 206 18.26 26.01 -0.42
N GLN A 207 19.51 25.85 -0.83
CA GLN A 207 20.64 25.62 0.05
C GLN A 207 20.78 26.87 0.91
N LEU A 208 20.18 26.81 2.09
CA LEU A 208 20.36 27.80 3.16
C LEU A 208 21.78 27.63 3.67
N GLY A 209 22.74 28.26 2.99
CA GLY A 209 24.15 28.15 3.30
C GLY A 209 24.93 29.30 2.66
N LEU A 210 24.95 30.44 3.36
CA LEU A 210 26.12 31.26 3.70
C LEU A 210 25.69 32.72 3.96
N LEU A 211 25.14 32.95 5.15
CA LEU A 211 25.40 34.19 5.90
C LEU A 211 26.52 33.86 6.89
N THR A 212 27.74 34.27 6.59
CA THR A 212 28.82 34.66 7.53
C THR A 212 29.88 35.35 6.68
N GLU A 213 29.94 36.68 6.76
CA GLU A 213 31.08 37.43 7.35
C GLU A 213 32.34 37.42 6.49
N GLU A 214 32.60 38.52 5.75
CA GLU A 214 33.87 39.27 5.68
C GLU A 214 33.45 40.69 5.20
N GLY A 215 33.75 41.83 5.83
CA GLY A 215 34.88 42.15 6.68
C GLY A 215 35.99 42.81 5.86
N GLU A 216 35.76 44.04 5.37
CA GLU A 216 36.78 45.09 5.20
C GLU A 216 36.14 46.45 4.89
#